data_AF-A0AA97I8H7-F1
#
_entry.id   AF-A0AA97I8H7-F1
#
_cell.length_a   1.000
_cell.length_b   1.000
_cell.length_c   1.000
_cell.angle_alpha   90.00
_cell.angle_beta   90.00
_cell.angle_gamma   90.00
#
_symmetry.space_group_name_H-M   'P 1'
#
loop_
_entity.id
_entity.type
_entity.pdbx_description
1 polymer ?
#
loop_
_entity_poly.entity_id
_entity_poly.type
_entity_poly.pdbx_seq_one_letter_code
_entity_poly.pdbx_strand_id
1 'polypeptide(L)'
;MPSTGLSLGPKLRYLVERARRIDVGSVIERAKEVRDQHGKAVPLVVADMLWSAARRDVAFQDYVDYDFATLSRAERATFMTHPVSMQLAARYADPGHRVTFEDKIAFNRRFDRFLRREWLVVEAGNVGAVRDFVERHGTIVAKVPVSHMGLGVHRYHAADVDDWESFHRGLLERGELLLEELIVQHPDIAAVCPGTVNTTRITAFNDGSEVHILAIAQKFGRGAVSDQMSFGGFYTMLDDAGHAIGAGYDSHGHVHETHPDTGFPIADFRLPFMPEVRAFVQQAARIVPQVQYVGWDVVVAPDGPVLVEGNWGAGVYENKPSVTGIRTGHKPRYRQAIGF
;
A
#
# COMPACT_ATOMS: atom_id res chain seq x y z
N MET A 1 21.24 -31.43 -15.74
CA MET A 1 22.61 -30.90 -15.63
C MET A 1 22.89 -30.55 -14.18
N PRO A 2 24.10 -30.79 -13.66
CA PRO A 2 24.39 -30.77 -12.23
C PRO A 2 24.41 -29.34 -11.68
N SER A 3 24.10 -29.25 -10.39
CA SER A 3 24.06 -28.05 -9.56
C SER A 3 25.33 -27.20 -9.67
N THR A 4 25.23 -26.02 -10.30
CA THR A 4 26.18 -24.94 -10.09
C THR A 4 25.79 -24.19 -8.82
N GLY A 5 26.17 -24.76 -7.67
CA GLY A 5 26.20 -24.01 -6.43
C GLY A 5 27.14 -22.82 -6.60
N LEU A 6 26.59 -21.61 -6.61
CA LEU A 6 27.37 -20.37 -6.55
C LEU A 6 28.46 -20.50 -5.49
N SER A 7 29.71 -20.23 -5.88
CA SER A 7 30.90 -20.34 -5.03
C SER A 7 30.73 -19.55 -3.72
N LEU A 8 31.36 -20.02 -2.65
CA LEU A 8 31.26 -19.43 -1.31
C LEU A 8 31.69 -17.96 -1.27
N GLY A 9 32.62 -17.53 -2.14
CA GLY A 9 33.17 -16.18 -2.18
C GLY A 9 32.15 -15.07 -2.49
N PRO A 10 31.41 -15.13 -3.60
CA PRO A 10 30.34 -14.19 -3.94
C PRO A 10 29.23 -14.10 -2.89
N LYS A 11 28.82 -15.24 -2.30
CA LYS A 11 27.83 -15.27 -1.20
C LYS A 11 28.36 -14.59 0.05
N LEU A 12 29.63 -14.83 0.41
CA LEU A 12 30.25 -14.21 1.58
C LEU A 12 30.44 -12.70 1.37
N ARG A 13 30.86 -12.27 0.18
CA ARG A 13 30.98 -10.85 -0.18
C ARG A 13 29.63 -10.13 -0.14
N TYR A 14 28.58 -10.75 -0.67
CA TYR A 14 27.21 -10.25 -0.60
C TYR A 14 26.72 -10.12 0.85
N LEU A 15 26.99 -11.11 1.71
CA LEU A 15 26.65 -11.05 3.14
C LEU A 15 27.43 -9.96 3.89
N VAL A 16 28.72 -9.76 3.56
CA VAL A 16 29.56 -8.71 4.16
C VAL A 16 29.10 -7.31 3.72
N GLU A 17 28.79 -7.11 2.44
CA GLU A 17 28.24 -5.85 1.93
C GLU A 17 26.87 -5.54 2.56
N ARG A 18 26.03 -6.57 2.74
CA ARG A 18 24.74 -6.42 3.41
C ARG A 18 24.93 -6.09 4.89
N ALA A 19 25.86 -6.74 5.59
CA ALA A 19 26.19 -6.44 6.98
C ALA A 19 26.69 -5.00 7.20
N ARG A 20 27.49 -4.46 6.26
CA ARG A 20 27.96 -3.06 6.31
C ARG A 20 26.85 -2.02 6.14
N ARG A 21 25.69 -2.42 5.62
CA ARG A 21 24.50 -1.56 5.45
C ARG A 21 23.47 -1.74 6.57
N ILE A 22 23.71 -2.65 7.52
CA ILE A 22 22.82 -2.83 8.67
C ILE A 22 23.07 -1.69 9.64
N ASP A 23 22.06 -0.85 9.81
CA ASP A 23 22.00 0.09 10.92
C ASP A 23 21.73 -0.69 12.21
N VAL A 24 22.79 -0.93 12.98
CA VAL A 24 22.74 -1.68 14.24
C VAL A 24 21.84 -0.97 15.27
N GLY A 25 21.82 0.36 15.29
CA GLY A 25 20.94 1.12 16.17
C GLY A 25 19.47 0.82 15.84
N SER A 26 19.12 0.90 14.55
CA SER A 26 17.78 0.60 14.05
C SER A 26 17.30 -0.83 14.33
N VAL A 27 18.21 -1.82 14.34
CA VAL A 27 17.89 -3.21 14.72
C VAL A 27 17.65 -3.34 16.21
N ILE A 28 18.46 -2.68 17.05
CA ILE A 28 18.30 -2.71 18.50
C ILE A 28 16.98 -2.04 18.91
N GLU A 29 16.61 -0.91 18.31
CA GLU A 29 15.34 -0.24 18.60
C GLU A 29 14.13 -1.14 18.29
N ARG A 30 14.12 -1.79 17.12
CA ARG A 30 13.08 -2.79 16.80
C ARG A 30 13.06 -3.97 17.76
N ALA A 31 14.22 -4.43 18.21
CA ALA A 31 14.28 -5.52 19.19
C ALA A 31 13.76 -5.09 20.58
N LYS A 32 13.93 -3.82 20.97
CA LYS A 32 13.29 -3.24 22.16
C LYS A 32 11.79 -3.15 22.00
N GLU A 33 11.29 -2.76 20.83
CA GLU A 33 9.86 -2.75 20.54
C GLU A 33 9.24 -4.15 20.69
N VAL A 34 9.89 -5.18 20.15
CA VAL A 34 9.46 -6.58 20.33
C VAL A 34 9.52 -7.01 21.81
N ARG A 35 10.50 -6.54 22.58
CA ARG A 35 10.53 -6.78 24.03
C ARG A 35 9.31 -6.16 24.70
N ASP A 36 8.99 -4.91 24.36
CA ASP A 36 7.92 -4.16 25.00
C ASP A 36 6.55 -4.75 24.63
N GLN A 37 6.38 -5.24 23.41
CA GLN A 37 5.16 -5.92 22.94
C GLN A 37 5.02 -7.36 23.49
N HIS A 38 6.11 -8.13 23.53
CA HIS A 38 6.04 -9.60 23.70
C HIS A 38 6.88 -10.17 24.85
N GLY A 39 7.53 -9.32 25.65
CA GLY A 39 8.37 -9.70 26.79
C GLY A 39 9.65 -10.47 26.41
N LYS A 40 10.11 -10.40 25.15
CA LYS A 40 11.26 -11.17 24.66
C LYS A 40 12.59 -10.48 24.99
N ALA A 41 13.62 -11.27 25.30
CA ALA A 41 14.95 -10.73 25.58
C ALA A 41 15.60 -10.13 24.31
N VAL A 42 15.98 -8.85 24.38
CA VAL A 42 16.53 -8.09 23.25
C VAL A 42 17.68 -8.82 22.52
N PRO A 43 18.71 -9.40 23.20
CA PRO A 43 19.79 -10.09 22.49
C PRO A 43 19.32 -11.29 21.66
N LEU A 44 18.32 -12.03 22.15
CA LEU A 44 17.75 -13.17 21.43
C LEU A 44 16.92 -12.71 20.22
N VAL A 45 16.17 -11.63 20.37
CA VAL A 45 15.41 -11.02 19.28
C VAL A 45 16.35 -10.51 18.18
N VAL A 46 17.42 -9.79 18.54
CA VAL A 46 18.44 -9.33 17.58
C VAL A 46 19.02 -10.52 16.79
N ALA A 47 19.40 -11.59 17.48
CA ALA A 47 19.94 -12.78 16.83
C ALA A 47 18.92 -13.44 15.86
N ASP A 48 17.66 -13.56 16.27
CA ASP A 48 16.60 -14.15 15.44
C ASP A 48 16.22 -13.26 14.25
N MET A 49 16.17 -11.94 14.43
CA MET A 49 15.96 -10.97 13.35
C MET A 49 17.06 -11.06 12.29
N LEU A 50 18.33 -11.06 12.71
CA LEU A 50 19.47 -11.19 11.80
C LEU A 50 19.46 -12.54 11.06
N TRP A 51 19.14 -13.63 11.77
CA TRP A 51 19.02 -14.95 11.16
C TRP A 51 17.87 -15.02 10.15
N SER A 52 16.70 -14.47 10.51
CA SER A 52 15.51 -14.42 9.65
C SER A 52 15.76 -13.58 8.41
N ALA A 53 16.41 -12.42 8.54
CA ALA A 53 16.79 -11.59 7.40
C ALA A 53 17.81 -12.27 6.47
N ALA A 54 18.75 -13.03 7.02
CA ALA A 54 19.80 -13.69 6.24
C ALA A 54 19.37 -15.01 5.58
N ARG A 55 18.40 -15.73 6.18
CA ARG A 55 18.05 -17.10 5.76
C ARG A 55 16.61 -17.26 5.27
N ARG A 56 15.72 -16.30 5.55
CA ARG A 56 14.27 -16.45 5.36
C ARG A 56 13.61 -15.26 4.66
N ASP A 57 14.39 -14.30 4.17
CA ASP A 57 13.90 -13.13 3.43
C ASP A 57 12.84 -12.33 4.23
N VAL A 58 13.10 -12.11 5.51
CA VAL A 58 12.24 -11.33 6.42
C VAL A 58 12.89 -9.96 6.64
N ALA A 59 12.19 -8.87 6.34
CA ALA A 59 12.68 -7.54 6.71
C ALA A 59 12.58 -7.35 8.23
N PHE A 60 13.41 -6.47 8.79
CA PHE A 60 13.35 -6.20 10.23
C PHE A 60 12.01 -5.63 10.66
N GLN A 61 11.35 -4.82 9.80
CA GLN A 61 10.01 -4.31 10.08
C GLN A 61 8.95 -5.41 10.01
N ASP A 62 8.97 -6.28 8.98
CA ASP A 62 8.06 -7.44 8.90
C ASP A 62 8.09 -8.30 10.16
N TYR A 63 9.28 -8.48 10.74
CA TYR A 63 9.46 -9.27 11.95
C TYR A 63 8.70 -8.67 13.15
N VAL A 64 8.67 -7.34 13.24
CA VAL A 64 7.97 -6.59 14.28
C VAL A 64 6.47 -6.55 13.98
N ASP A 65 6.10 -6.07 12.80
CA ASP A 65 4.71 -5.82 12.40
C ASP A 65 3.86 -7.09 12.51
N TYR A 66 4.40 -8.24 12.10
CA TYR A 66 3.69 -9.52 12.04
C TYR A 66 3.99 -10.45 13.23
N ASP A 67 4.50 -9.91 14.33
CA ASP A 67 4.79 -10.61 15.60
C ASP A 67 5.61 -11.90 15.44
N PHE A 68 6.62 -11.91 14.56
CA PHE A 68 7.40 -13.11 14.27
C PHE A 68 8.00 -13.73 15.54
N ALA A 69 8.35 -12.91 16.53
CA ALA A 69 8.88 -13.36 17.82
C ALA A 69 7.94 -14.29 18.61
N THR A 70 6.64 -14.31 18.30
CA THR A 70 5.62 -15.17 18.93
C THR A 70 5.30 -16.42 18.11
N LEU A 71 5.76 -16.48 16.86
CA LEU A 71 5.40 -17.51 15.90
C LEU A 71 6.42 -18.65 15.86
N SER A 72 5.91 -19.87 15.66
CA SER A 72 6.71 -21.04 15.33
C SER A 72 7.31 -20.93 13.92
N ARG A 73 8.29 -21.78 13.61
CA ARG A 73 8.91 -21.83 12.28
C ARG A 73 7.90 -22.16 11.17
N ALA A 74 6.91 -23.02 11.46
CA ALA A 74 5.88 -23.40 10.50
C ALA A 74 4.94 -22.23 10.22
N GLU A 75 4.49 -21.53 11.27
CA GLU A 75 3.66 -20.33 11.16
C GLU A 75 4.37 -19.22 10.39
N ARG A 76 5.63 -18.88 10.75
CA ARG A 76 6.43 -17.87 10.03
C ARG A 76 6.57 -18.16 8.54
N ALA A 77 6.63 -19.43 8.14
CA ALA A 77 6.77 -19.80 6.73
C ALA A 77 5.52 -19.52 5.89
N THR A 78 4.39 -19.18 6.52
CA THR A 78 3.13 -18.79 5.87
C THR A 78 2.99 -17.28 5.66
N PHE A 79 3.83 -16.45 6.26
CA PHE A 79 3.74 -14.99 6.11
C PHE A 79 4.44 -14.50 4.86
N MET A 80 3.75 -13.62 4.14
CA MET A 80 4.35 -12.83 3.09
C MET A 80 5.24 -11.75 3.71
N THR A 81 6.34 -11.44 3.05
CA THR A 81 7.35 -10.48 3.56
C THR A 81 7.75 -9.52 2.45
N HIS A 82 8.13 -8.31 2.83
CA HIS A 82 8.51 -7.28 1.86
C HIS A 82 9.62 -7.73 0.91
N PRO A 83 10.70 -8.42 1.36
CA PRO A 83 11.72 -8.92 0.45
C PRO A 83 11.18 -9.93 -0.57
N VAL A 84 10.26 -10.83 -0.17
CA VAL A 84 9.64 -11.79 -1.09
C VAL A 84 8.72 -11.07 -2.09
N SER A 85 7.88 -10.14 -1.61
CA SER A 85 7.00 -9.32 -2.46
C SER A 85 7.81 -8.53 -3.50
N MET A 86 8.95 -7.95 -3.11
CA MET A 86 9.83 -7.23 -4.03
C MET A 86 10.51 -8.15 -5.06
N GLN A 87 10.89 -9.37 -4.68
CA GLN A 87 11.41 -10.36 -5.65
C GLN A 87 10.34 -10.74 -6.68
N LEU A 88 9.08 -10.90 -6.27
CA LEU A 88 7.97 -11.16 -7.17
C LEU A 88 7.71 -9.96 -8.08
N ALA A 89 7.61 -8.75 -7.53
CA ALA A 89 7.46 -7.52 -8.31
C ALA A 89 8.58 -7.38 -9.36
N ALA A 90 9.83 -7.59 -8.97
CA ALA A 90 10.96 -7.51 -9.90
C ALA A 90 10.90 -8.56 -11.02
N ARG A 91 10.37 -9.76 -10.73
CA ARG A 91 10.22 -10.85 -11.69
C ARG A 91 9.04 -10.67 -12.63
N TYR A 92 7.93 -10.12 -12.13
CA TYR A 92 6.63 -10.11 -12.82
C TYR A 92 6.17 -8.71 -13.27
N ALA A 93 7.01 -7.69 -13.10
CA ALA A 93 6.82 -6.37 -13.67
C ALA A 93 7.88 -6.07 -14.71
N ASP A 94 7.51 -6.14 -15.99
CA ASP A 94 8.36 -5.73 -17.10
C ASP A 94 8.87 -4.29 -16.89
N PRO A 95 10.20 -4.05 -16.85
CA PRO A 95 10.75 -2.72 -16.58
C PRO A 95 10.27 -1.62 -17.54
N GLY A 96 10.01 -1.94 -18.81
CA GLY A 96 9.53 -0.98 -19.81
C GLY A 96 8.09 -0.53 -19.58
N HIS A 97 7.33 -1.26 -18.76
CA HIS A 97 5.93 -0.97 -18.47
C HIS A 97 5.71 -0.38 -17.06
N ARG A 98 6.71 -0.44 -16.18
CA ARG A 98 6.63 0.10 -14.80
C ARG A 98 6.34 1.59 -14.76
N VAL A 99 6.82 2.35 -15.74
CA VAL A 99 6.56 3.80 -15.84
C VAL A 99 5.07 4.14 -15.79
N THR A 100 4.22 3.26 -16.34
CA THR A 100 2.75 3.41 -16.29
C THR A 100 2.19 3.42 -14.87
N PHE A 101 2.88 2.76 -13.93
CA PHE A 101 2.50 2.65 -12.53
C PHE A 101 3.31 3.59 -11.61
N GLU A 102 4.42 4.15 -12.11
CA GLU A 102 5.28 5.08 -11.36
C GLU A 102 4.89 6.54 -11.58
N ASP A 103 4.44 6.88 -12.79
CA ASP A 103 3.96 8.21 -13.16
C ASP A 103 2.42 8.23 -13.11
N LYS A 104 1.87 9.05 -12.20
CA LYS A 104 0.42 9.17 -11.99
C LYS A 104 -0.33 9.73 -13.20
N ILE A 105 0.29 10.57 -14.03
CA ILE A 105 -0.33 11.05 -15.27
C ILE A 105 -0.37 9.92 -16.30
N ALA A 106 0.72 9.16 -16.44
CA ALA A 106 0.75 7.98 -17.31
C ALA A 106 -0.27 6.93 -16.86
N PHE A 107 -0.38 6.71 -15.55
CA PHE A 107 -1.38 5.85 -14.95
C PHE A 107 -2.79 6.33 -15.29
N ASN A 108 -3.10 7.62 -15.05
CA ASN A 108 -4.42 8.16 -15.32
C ASN A 108 -4.80 8.02 -16.80
N ARG A 109 -3.88 8.35 -17.72
CA ARG A 109 -4.10 8.14 -19.17
C ARG A 109 -4.41 6.69 -19.52
N ARG A 110 -3.71 5.73 -18.90
CA ARG A 110 -3.89 4.31 -19.20
C ARG A 110 -5.17 3.74 -18.60
N PHE A 111 -5.55 4.22 -17.42
CA PHE A 111 -6.65 3.68 -16.61
C PHE A 111 -7.86 4.60 -16.51
N ASP A 112 -7.95 5.65 -17.32
CA ASP A 112 -8.95 6.73 -17.27
C ASP A 112 -10.39 6.24 -17.01
N ARG A 113 -10.83 5.23 -17.77
CA ARG A 113 -12.17 4.62 -17.63
C ARG A 113 -12.48 4.03 -16.24
N PHE A 114 -11.46 3.71 -15.45
CA PHE A 114 -11.56 3.16 -14.09
C PHE A 114 -11.50 4.25 -13.01
N LEU A 115 -11.04 5.46 -13.34
CA LEU A 115 -10.88 6.55 -12.37
C LEU A 115 -12.22 7.17 -11.99
N ARG A 116 -13.12 7.27 -12.97
CA ARG A 116 -14.47 7.86 -12.87
C ARG A 116 -14.50 9.23 -12.18
N ARG A 117 -13.48 10.05 -12.47
CA ARG A 117 -13.31 11.41 -11.96
C ARG A 117 -12.58 12.25 -13.01
N GLU A 118 -12.79 13.55 -13.00
CA GLU A 118 -12.02 14.45 -13.86
C GLU A 118 -10.59 14.63 -13.33
N TRP A 119 -9.65 14.87 -14.24
CA TRP A 119 -8.28 15.23 -13.91
C TRP A 119 -7.69 16.17 -14.97
N LEU A 120 -6.73 16.99 -14.55
CA LEU A 120 -6.08 18.00 -15.38
C LEU A 120 -4.56 17.97 -15.16
N VAL A 121 -3.80 18.05 -16.25
CA VAL A 121 -2.34 18.27 -16.18
C VAL A 121 -2.07 19.76 -16.09
N VAL A 122 -1.24 20.17 -15.14
CA VAL A 122 -0.78 21.56 -14.99
C VAL A 122 0.40 21.77 -15.92
N GLU A 123 0.29 22.77 -16.80
CA GLU A 123 1.29 23.10 -17.82
C GLU A 123 1.57 24.60 -17.82
N ALA A 124 2.73 25.01 -18.34
CA ALA A 124 3.00 26.43 -18.52
C ALA A 124 1.94 27.06 -19.45
N GLY A 125 1.27 28.11 -18.98
CA GLY A 125 0.28 28.86 -19.76
C GLY A 125 -1.17 28.34 -19.70
N ASN A 126 -1.47 27.31 -18.90
CA ASN A 126 -2.85 26.80 -18.77
C ASN A 126 -3.59 27.26 -17.49
N VAL A 127 -3.23 28.43 -16.94
CA VAL A 127 -3.85 29.02 -15.74
C VAL A 127 -5.37 29.10 -15.84
N GLY A 128 -5.93 29.46 -17.00
CA GLY A 128 -7.38 29.50 -17.21
C GLY A 128 -8.05 28.13 -17.04
N ALA A 129 -7.44 27.07 -17.58
CA ALA A 129 -7.95 25.71 -17.42
C ALA A 129 -7.85 25.23 -15.97
N VAL A 130 -6.75 25.57 -15.26
CA VAL A 130 -6.60 25.27 -13.83
C VAL A 130 -7.67 25.97 -13.01
N ARG A 131 -7.90 27.26 -13.25
CA ARG A 131 -8.98 28.03 -12.61
C ARG A 131 -10.33 27.35 -12.82
N ASP A 132 -10.71 27.10 -14.08
CA ASP A 132 -12.01 26.51 -14.41
C ASP A 132 -12.20 25.15 -13.74
N PHE A 133 -11.13 24.33 -13.70
CA PHE A 133 -11.16 23.03 -13.04
C PHE A 133 -11.35 23.15 -11.52
N VAL A 134 -10.58 24.01 -10.86
CA VAL A 134 -10.60 24.17 -9.41
C VAL A 134 -11.93 24.79 -8.96
N GLU A 135 -12.42 25.82 -9.66
CA GLU A 135 -13.72 26.45 -9.37
C GLU A 135 -14.89 25.49 -9.57
N ARG A 136 -14.88 24.67 -10.64
CA ARG A 136 -15.94 23.69 -10.92
C ARG A 136 -16.09 22.64 -9.83
N HIS A 137 -14.97 22.12 -9.34
CA HIS A 137 -14.94 21.03 -8.36
C HIS A 137 -14.95 21.51 -6.91
N GLY A 138 -14.57 22.77 -6.66
CA GLY A 138 -14.54 23.40 -5.34
C GLY A 138 -13.43 22.90 -4.41
N THR A 139 -13.20 21.58 -4.35
CA THR A 139 -12.06 20.96 -3.66
C THR A 139 -11.37 19.98 -4.59
N ILE A 140 -10.05 20.08 -4.70
CA ILE A 140 -9.24 19.23 -5.57
C ILE A 140 -8.06 18.62 -4.82
N VAL A 141 -7.52 17.54 -5.39
CA VAL A 141 -6.26 16.95 -4.96
C VAL A 141 -5.20 17.23 -6.01
N ALA A 142 -4.10 17.88 -5.61
CA ALA A 142 -2.94 18.09 -6.45
C ALA A 142 -1.85 17.07 -6.11
N LYS A 143 -1.18 16.54 -7.13
CA LYS A 143 -0.19 15.46 -7.00
C LYS A 143 1.07 15.75 -7.81
N VAL A 144 2.22 15.46 -7.21
CA VAL A 144 3.48 15.26 -7.94
C VAL A 144 3.39 13.93 -8.68
N PRO A 145 3.57 13.88 -10.03
CA PRO A 145 3.31 12.67 -10.81
C PRO A 145 4.16 11.46 -10.39
N VAL A 146 5.45 11.69 -10.12
CA VAL A 146 6.39 10.66 -9.68
C VAL A 146 6.77 10.95 -8.24
N SER A 147 6.14 10.24 -7.32
CA SER A 147 6.38 10.35 -5.88
C SER A 147 6.01 9.04 -5.16
N HIS A 148 6.48 8.88 -3.93
CA HIS A 148 6.24 7.70 -3.11
C HIS A 148 5.60 8.07 -1.76
N MET A 149 4.86 7.12 -1.16
CA MET A 149 4.33 7.21 0.22
C MET A 149 3.42 8.42 0.50
N GLY A 150 2.66 8.87 -0.50
CA GLY A 150 1.77 10.04 -0.38
C GLY A 150 2.49 11.38 -0.32
N LEU A 151 3.82 11.43 -0.50
CA LEU A 151 4.56 12.68 -0.62
C LEU A 151 4.13 13.43 -1.88
N GLY A 152 3.97 14.75 -1.77
CA GLY A 152 3.54 15.60 -2.88
C GLY A 152 2.07 15.42 -3.24
N VAL A 153 1.22 15.04 -2.28
CA VAL A 153 -0.24 15.04 -2.41
C VAL A 153 -0.80 16.12 -1.51
N HIS A 154 -1.50 17.10 -2.08
CA HIS A 154 -2.08 18.22 -1.35
C HIS A 154 -3.55 18.41 -1.70
N ARG A 155 -4.33 18.93 -0.75
CA ARG A 155 -5.73 19.29 -0.94
C ARG A 155 -5.83 20.81 -1.01
N TYR A 156 -6.53 21.31 -2.02
CA TYR A 156 -6.81 22.74 -2.17
C TYR A 156 -8.30 22.98 -2.29
N HIS A 157 -8.74 24.12 -1.76
CA HIS A 157 -10.11 24.60 -1.88
C HIS A 157 -10.13 25.85 -2.76
N ALA A 158 -11.06 25.90 -3.71
CA ALA A 158 -11.23 27.05 -4.61
C ALA A 158 -11.46 28.35 -3.84
N ALA A 159 -12.15 28.26 -2.69
CA ALA A 159 -12.43 29.39 -1.81
C ALA A 159 -11.17 30.01 -1.17
N ASP A 160 -10.05 29.28 -1.14
CA ASP A 160 -8.79 29.76 -0.58
C ASP A 160 -7.85 30.36 -1.65
N VAL A 161 -8.28 30.43 -2.91
CA VAL A 161 -7.46 30.93 -4.03
C VAL A 161 -7.86 32.36 -4.40
N ASP A 162 -7.05 33.32 -3.96
CA ASP A 162 -7.26 34.75 -4.26
C ASP A 162 -6.65 35.19 -5.61
N ASP A 163 -5.53 34.58 -6.01
CA ASP A 163 -4.79 34.89 -7.24
C ASP A 163 -4.45 33.61 -8.02
N TRP A 164 -5.15 33.41 -9.13
CA TRP A 164 -4.99 32.24 -9.99
C TRP A 164 -3.62 32.15 -10.68
N GLU A 165 -2.99 33.28 -11.02
CA GLU A 165 -1.66 33.29 -11.63
C GLU A 165 -0.62 32.84 -10.60
N SER A 166 -0.72 33.33 -9.36
CA SER A 166 0.17 32.90 -8.28
C SER A 166 -0.07 31.45 -7.85
N PHE A 167 -1.33 31.01 -7.80
CA PHE A 167 -1.67 29.63 -7.50
C PHE A 167 -1.09 28.67 -8.55
N HIS A 168 -1.31 28.97 -9.84
CA HIS A 168 -0.79 28.19 -10.96
C HIS A 168 0.74 28.10 -10.97
N ARG A 169 1.41 29.24 -10.81
CA ARG A 169 2.88 29.29 -10.67
C ARG A 169 3.36 28.44 -9.49
N GLY A 170 2.68 28.52 -8.34
CA GLY A 170 3.01 27.72 -7.17
C GLY A 170 2.86 26.21 -7.41
N LEU A 171 1.83 25.76 -8.13
CA LEU A 171 1.67 24.35 -8.51
C LEU A 171 2.87 23.89 -9.34
N LEU A 172 3.29 24.69 -10.33
CA LEU A 172 4.45 24.39 -11.19
C LEU A 172 5.77 24.33 -10.37
N GLU A 173 5.99 25.31 -9.49
CA GLU A 173 7.21 25.38 -8.65
C GLU A 173 7.33 24.18 -7.69
N ARG A 174 6.20 23.69 -7.16
CA ARG A 174 6.17 22.49 -6.30
C ARG A 174 6.13 21.18 -7.08
N GLY A 175 6.01 21.23 -8.41
CA GLY A 175 5.89 20.05 -9.26
C GLY A 175 4.55 19.31 -9.10
N GLU A 176 3.51 19.99 -8.61
CA GLU A 176 2.14 19.48 -8.46
C GLU A 176 1.42 19.49 -9.80
N LEU A 177 1.86 18.62 -10.71
CA LEU A 177 1.48 18.66 -12.12
C LEU A 177 0.19 17.91 -12.46
N LEU A 178 -0.42 17.21 -11.52
CA LEU A 178 -1.68 16.50 -11.70
C LEU A 178 -2.72 17.01 -10.71
N LEU A 179 -3.82 17.57 -11.22
CA LEU A 179 -5.00 17.89 -10.42
C LEU A 179 -6.06 16.82 -10.66
N GLU A 180 -6.74 16.40 -9.59
CA GLU A 180 -7.83 15.45 -9.65
C GLU A 180 -9.03 15.97 -8.86
N GLU A 181 -10.22 15.70 -9.37
CA GLU A 181 -11.46 15.83 -8.62
C GLU A 181 -11.39 14.97 -7.34
N LEU A 182 -11.91 15.51 -6.23
CA LEU A 182 -11.94 14.79 -4.96
C LEU A 182 -12.88 13.58 -5.05
N ILE A 183 -12.36 12.39 -4.75
CA ILE A 183 -13.15 11.16 -4.74
C ILE A 183 -14.18 11.24 -3.61
N VAL A 184 -15.46 11.06 -3.95
CA VAL A 184 -16.54 10.84 -2.99
C VAL A 184 -16.67 9.35 -2.72
N GLN A 185 -16.34 8.92 -1.51
CA GLN A 185 -16.46 7.53 -1.08
C GLN A 185 -17.88 7.19 -0.60
N HIS A 186 -18.24 5.91 -0.63
CA HIS A 186 -19.52 5.37 -0.18
C HIS A 186 -19.80 5.73 1.29
N PRO A 187 -21.07 5.98 1.68
CA PRO A 187 -21.44 6.32 3.06
C PRO A 187 -20.89 5.38 4.13
N ASP A 188 -20.90 4.06 3.90
CA ASP A 188 -20.35 3.07 4.84
C ASP A 188 -18.85 3.27 5.10
N ILE A 189 -18.09 3.72 4.10
CA ILE A 189 -16.66 4.03 4.27
C ILE A 189 -16.51 5.40 4.95
N ALA A 190 -17.33 6.38 4.58
CA ALA A 190 -17.35 7.71 5.20
C ALA A 190 -17.75 7.67 6.68
N ALA A 191 -18.55 6.71 7.11
CA ALA A 191 -18.90 6.49 8.51
C ALA A 191 -17.67 6.16 9.37
N VAL A 192 -16.63 5.54 8.79
CA VAL A 192 -15.38 5.25 9.51
C VAL A 192 -14.51 6.50 9.58
N CYS A 193 -14.25 7.16 8.43
CA CYS A 193 -13.46 8.38 8.39
C CYS A 193 -13.85 9.25 7.17
N PRO A 194 -14.63 10.33 7.34
CA PRO A 194 -15.10 11.15 6.22
C PRO A 194 -14.05 12.15 5.71
N GLY A 195 -13.05 12.50 6.53
CA GLY A 195 -12.06 13.54 6.20
C GLY A 195 -10.90 13.08 5.31
N THR A 196 -10.80 11.77 5.06
CA THR A 196 -9.77 11.15 4.21
C THR A 196 -10.45 10.19 3.23
N VAL A 197 -9.92 10.08 2.02
CA VAL A 197 -10.32 9.01 1.10
C VAL A 197 -9.68 7.70 1.57
N ASN A 198 -10.50 6.75 2.01
CA ASN A 198 -10.04 5.48 2.60
C ASN A 198 -10.03 4.40 1.52
N THR A 199 -8.86 3.90 1.20
CA THR A 199 -8.64 2.97 0.10
C THR A 199 -8.55 1.52 0.58
N THR A 200 -9.06 0.60 -0.23
CA THR A 200 -8.84 -0.83 -0.10
C THR A 200 -7.64 -1.21 -0.97
N ARG A 201 -6.56 -1.69 -0.34
CA ARG A 201 -5.44 -2.31 -1.03
C ARG A 201 -5.80 -3.75 -1.39
N ILE A 202 -5.73 -4.06 -2.69
CA ILE A 202 -5.96 -5.40 -3.21
C ILE A 202 -4.71 -5.85 -3.96
N THR A 203 -3.96 -6.78 -3.37
CA THR A 203 -2.83 -7.41 -4.07
C THR A 203 -3.35 -8.49 -4.99
N ALA A 204 -3.03 -8.40 -6.28
CA ALA A 204 -3.47 -9.35 -7.29
C ALA A 204 -2.32 -9.80 -8.20
N PHE A 205 -2.47 -11.01 -8.74
CA PHE A 205 -1.58 -11.59 -9.74
C PHE A 205 -2.36 -12.03 -10.98
N ASN A 206 -1.99 -11.51 -12.15
CA ASN A 206 -2.53 -11.93 -13.43
C ASN A 206 -1.61 -12.97 -14.06
N ASP A 207 -2.03 -14.23 -14.14
CA ASP A 207 -1.22 -15.31 -14.73
C ASP A 207 -1.30 -15.38 -16.26
N GLY A 208 -2.07 -14.48 -16.89
CA GLY A 208 -2.35 -14.43 -18.32
C GLY A 208 -3.71 -15.03 -18.69
N SER A 209 -4.29 -15.86 -17.84
CA SER A 209 -5.63 -16.44 -17.98
C SER A 209 -6.60 -15.85 -16.94
N GLU A 210 -6.20 -15.88 -15.67
CA GLU A 210 -6.98 -15.47 -14.52
C GLU A 210 -6.24 -14.43 -13.68
N VAL A 211 -7.03 -13.63 -12.97
CA VAL A 211 -6.53 -12.67 -12.00
C VAL A 211 -6.83 -13.21 -10.61
N HIS A 212 -5.76 -13.59 -9.91
CA HIS A 212 -5.78 -14.13 -8.56
C HIS A 212 -5.70 -12.99 -7.56
N ILE A 213 -6.73 -12.80 -6.74
CA ILE A 213 -6.65 -11.90 -5.59
C ILE A 213 -5.90 -12.64 -4.48
N LEU A 214 -4.87 -12.01 -3.91
CA LEU A 214 -3.91 -12.64 -3.01
C LEU A 214 -4.03 -12.14 -1.57
N ALA A 215 -4.34 -10.86 -1.38
CA ALA A 215 -4.57 -10.23 -0.09
C ALA A 215 -5.47 -8.99 -0.28
N ILE A 216 -6.27 -8.68 0.74
CA ILE A 216 -7.14 -7.50 0.77
C ILE A 216 -6.97 -6.82 2.13
N ALA A 217 -6.66 -5.53 2.12
CA ALA A 217 -6.54 -4.72 3.33
C ALA A 217 -7.34 -3.43 3.15
N GLN A 218 -8.19 -3.09 4.12
CA GLN A 218 -8.80 -1.78 4.18
C GLN A 218 -7.90 -0.85 4.97
N LYS A 219 -7.50 0.27 4.37
CA LYS A 219 -6.81 1.36 5.05
C LYS A 219 -7.81 2.39 5.54
N PHE A 220 -7.50 3.01 6.66
CA PHE A 220 -8.27 4.11 7.25
C PHE A 220 -7.36 5.30 7.52
N GLY A 221 -7.82 6.49 7.11
CA GLY A 221 -7.12 7.75 7.36
C GLY A 221 -7.46 8.38 8.70
N ARG A 222 -7.04 9.63 8.89
CA ARG A 222 -7.19 10.39 10.16
C ARG A 222 -7.61 11.85 9.90
N GLY A 223 -8.43 12.07 8.87
CA GLY A 223 -8.82 13.42 8.40
C GLY A 223 -7.79 14.13 7.51
N ALA A 224 -6.61 13.54 7.31
CA ALA A 224 -5.57 14.03 6.42
C ALA A 224 -5.89 13.79 4.93
N VAL A 225 -5.02 14.26 4.05
CA VAL A 225 -5.16 14.10 2.59
C VAL A 225 -5.02 12.64 2.12
N SER A 226 -4.37 11.78 2.91
CA SER A 226 -4.08 10.39 2.57
C SER A 226 -4.28 9.46 3.77
N ASP A 227 -4.65 8.21 3.48
CA ASP A 227 -4.80 7.12 4.45
C ASP A 227 -3.48 6.38 4.74
N GLN A 228 -2.36 6.88 4.22
CA GLN A 228 -1.04 6.31 4.45
C GLN A 228 -0.62 6.49 5.92
N MET A 229 0.23 5.57 6.40
CA MET A 229 0.73 5.58 7.78
C MET A 229 1.51 6.87 8.12
N SER A 230 2.16 7.51 7.15
CA SER A 230 2.83 8.80 7.33
C SER A 230 1.89 9.94 7.75
N PHE A 231 0.58 9.78 7.50
CA PHE A 231 -0.47 10.70 7.92
C PHE A 231 -1.28 10.16 9.12
N GLY A 232 -0.74 9.16 9.83
CA GLY A 232 -1.37 8.49 10.97
C GLY A 232 -2.40 7.43 10.57
N GLY A 233 -2.50 7.08 9.28
CA GLY A 233 -3.39 6.02 8.84
C GLY A 233 -2.97 4.64 9.33
N PHE A 234 -3.91 3.71 9.34
CA PHE A 234 -3.72 2.33 9.76
C PHE A 234 -4.58 1.40 8.89
N TYR A 235 -4.46 0.08 9.04
CA TYR A 235 -5.27 -0.85 8.26
C TYR A 235 -5.82 -2.01 9.07
N THR A 236 -6.84 -2.66 8.53
CA THR A 236 -7.25 -4.00 8.91
C THR A 236 -7.29 -4.88 7.67
N MET A 237 -7.00 -6.17 7.84
CA MET A 237 -7.15 -7.14 6.76
C MET A 237 -8.63 -7.46 6.55
N LEU A 238 -9.02 -7.74 5.31
CA LEU A 238 -10.38 -8.19 4.98
C LEU A 238 -10.41 -9.67 4.61
N ASP A 239 -11.49 -10.34 4.97
CA ASP A 239 -11.81 -11.68 4.46
C ASP A 239 -12.26 -11.64 2.99
N ASP A 240 -12.56 -12.81 2.41
CA ASP A 240 -13.01 -12.86 1.01
C ASP A 240 -14.45 -12.30 0.79
N ALA A 241 -15.21 -12.04 1.84
CA ALA A 241 -16.51 -11.37 1.76
C ALA A 241 -16.43 -9.85 1.98
N GLY A 242 -15.23 -9.33 2.30
CA GLY A 242 -14.97 -7.91 2.55
C GLY A 242 -15.18 -7.48 4.00
N HIS A 243 -15.29 -8.41 4.96
CA HIS A 243 -15.39 -8.08 6.39
C HIS A 243 -14.01 -7.88 6.99
N ALA A 244 -13.87 -6.89 7.88
CA ALA A 244 -12.69 -6.75 8.72
C ALA A 244 -12.50 -8.01 9.57
N ILE A 245 -11.27 -8.52 9.62
CA ILE A 245 -10.96 -9.72 10.40
C ILE A 245 -10.58 -9.43 11.86
N GLY A 246 -10.63 -8.16 12.26
CA GLY A 246 -10.30 -7.69 13.61
C GLY A 246 -10.02 -6.20 13.66
N ALA A 247 -9.45 -5.75 14.78
CA ALA A 247 -9.02 -4.38 15.00
C ALA A 247 -7.98 -3.91 13.96
N GLY A 248 -7.88 -2.60 13.79
CA GLY A 248 -6.87 -1.99 12.93
C GLY A 248 -5.51 -1.89 13.62
N TYR A 249 -4.43 -1.83 12.84
CA TYR A 249 -3.08 -1.63 13.38
C TYR A 249 -2.16 -0.92 12.39
N ASP A 250 -1.11 -0.30 12.91
CA ASP A 250 -0.07 0.37 12.16
C ASP A 250 1.32 -0.29 12.32
N SER A 251 2.33 0.23 11.63
CA SER A 251 3.72 -0.25 11.71
C SER A 251 4.49 0.21 12.95
N HIS A 252 3.82 0.82 13.92
CA HIS A 252 4.39 1.26 15.21
C HIS A 252 3.79 0.50 16.39
N GLY A 253 3.04 -0.57 16.10
CA GLY A 253 2.43 -1.43 17.11
C GLY A 253 1.19 -0.83 17.76
N HIS A 254 0.64 0.28 17.25
CA HIS A 254 -0.64 0.79 17.74
C HIS A 254 -1.77 -0.10 17.25
N VAL A 255 -2.71 -0.39 18.15
CA VAL A 255 -3.90 -1.19 17.88
C VAL A 255 -5.13 -0.32 18.07
N HIS A 256 -6.05 -0.40 17.11
CA HIS A 256 -7.24 0.44 17.00
C HIS A 256 -8.48 -0.44 16.95
N GLU A 257 -9.05 -0.75 18.12
CA GLU A 257 -10.37 -1.41 18.23
C GLU A 257 -11.46 -0.54 17.61
N THR A 258 -11.35 0.78 17.80
CA THR A 258 -12.21 1.79 17.20
C THR A 258 -11.38 2.82 16.43
N HIS A 259 -11.94 3.39 15.37
CA HIS A 259 -11.33 4.51 14.66
C HIS A 259 -11.15 5.70 15.63
N PRO A 260 -9.92 6.24 15.81
CA PRO A 260 -9.70 7.16 16.94
C PRO A 260 -10.38 8.53 16.84
N ASP A 261 -10.89 8.95 15.66
CA ASP A 261 -11.61 10.24 15.53
C ASP A 261 -13.13 10.09 15.57
N THR A 262 -13.65 8.93 15.15
CA THR A 262 -15.09 8.73 14.95
C THR A 262 -15.68 7.73 15.93
N GLY A 263 -14.83 6.94 16.61
CA GLY A 263 -15.26 5.86 17.50
C GLY A 263 -15.84 4.64 16.76
N PHE A 264 -15.79 4.59 15.42
CA PHE A 264 -16.33 3.48 14.65
C PHE A 264 -15.61 2.17 15.00
N PRO A 265 -16.31 1.08 15.41
CA PRO A 265 -15.68 -0.20 15.71
C PRO A 265 -15.09 -0.83 14.45
N ILE A 266 -13.76 -0.99 14.38
CA ILE A 266 -13.08 -1.42 13.14
C ILE A 266 -13.48 -2.84 12.74
N ALA A 267 -13.69 -3.72 13.71
CA ALA A 267 -14.13 -5.10 13.45
C ALA A 267 -15.54 -5.19 12.82
N ASP A 268 -16.36 -4.15 12.94
CA ASP A 268 -17.71 -4.10 12.34
C ASP A 268 -17.67 -3.62 10.88
N PHE A 269 -16.51 -3.20 10.37
CA PHE A 269 -16.39 -2.70 9.00
C PHE A 269 -16.62 -3.82 7.98
N ARG A 270 -17.44 -3.49 6.98
CA ARG A 270 -17.64 -4.30 5.77
C ARG A 270 -17.47 -3.42 4.54
N LEU A 271 -16.62 -3.86 3.62
CA LEU A 271 -16.46 -3.18 2.33
C LEU A 271 -17.75 -3.35 1.50
N PRO A 272 -18.44 -2.26 1.10
CA PRO A 272 -19.59 -2.36 0.21
C PRO A 272 -19.14 -2.78 -1.20
N PHE A 273 -20.07 -3.36 -1.98
CA PHE A 273 -19.83 -3.76 -3.38
C PHE A 273 -18.64 -4.72 -3.59
N MET A 274 -18.38 -5.64 -2.64
CA MET A 274 -17.26 -6.56 -2.75
C MET A 274 -17.24 -7.39 -4.06
N PRO A 275 -18.36 -7.95 -4.55
CA PRO A 275 -18.37 -8.64 -5.86
C PRO A 275 -17.91 -7.74 -7.02
N GLU A 276 -18.39 -6.49 -7.06
CA GLU A 276 -18.05 -5.50 -8.08
C GLU A 276 -16.58 -5.07 -7.97
N VAL A 277 -16.07 -4.90 -6.75
CA VAL A 277 -14.65 -4.63 -6.48
C VAL A 277 -13.77 -5.73 -7.07
N ARG A 278 -14.14 -7.02 -6.91
CA ARG A 278 -13.40 -8.14 -7.50
C ARG A 278 -13.42 -8.08 -9.02
N ALA A 279 -14.60 -7.91 -9.62
CA ALA A 279 -14.76 -7.80 -11.07
C ALA A 279 -13.97 -6.60 -11.63
N PHE A 280 -13.96 -5.49 -10.91
CA PHE A 280 -13.22 -4.29 -11.26
C PHE A 280 -11.71 -4.51 -11.28
N VAL A 281 -11.13 -5.10 -10.22
CA VAL A 281 -9.69 -5.44 -10.18
C VAL A 281 -9.33 -6.45 -11.27
N GLN A 282 -10.19 -7.44 -11.53
CA GLN A 282 -10.01 -8.39 -12.62
C GLN A 282 -9.92 -7.70 -13.99
N GLN A 283 -10.70 -6.63 -14.22
CA GLN A 283 -10.62 -5.86 -15.46
C GLN A 283 -9.38 -4.97 -15.51
N ALA A 284 -9.06 -4.27 -14.42
CA ALA A 284 -7.90 -3.38 -14.33
C ALA A 284 -6.57 -4.14 -14.51
N ALA A 285 -6.42 -5.31 -13.87
CA ALA A 285 -5.20 -6.11 -13.93
C ALA A 285 -4.88 -6.69 -15.31
N ARG A 286 -5.81 -6.61 -16.27
CA ARG A 286 -5.61 -7.06 -17.66
C ARG A 286 -5.20 -5.93 -18.60
N ILE A 287 -5.18 -4.67 -18.13
CA ILE A 287 -4.87 -3.51 -18.98
C ILE A 287 -3.39 -3.45 -19.34
N VAL A 288 -2.51 -3.82 -18.41
CA VAL A 288 -1.06 -3.89 -18.65
C VAL A 288 -0.57 -5.29 -18.25
N PRO A 289 -0.82 -6.32 -19.09
CA PRO A 289 -0.52 -7.71 -18.76
C PRO A 289 0.98 -7.99 -18.57
N GLN A 290 1.86 -7.08 -18.98
CA GLN A 290 3.30 -7.12 -18.75
C GLN A 290 3.69 -6.79 -17.29
N VAL A 291 2.75 -6.25 -16.51
CA VAL A 291 2.89 -6.03 -15.07
C VAL A 291 1.85 -6.88 -14.36
N GLN A 292 2.25 -8.10 -14.02
CA GLN A 292 1.33 -9.15 -13.58
C GLN A 292 1.03 -9.09 -12.09
N TYR A 293 1.97 -8.64 -11.27
CA TYR A 293 1.84 -8.57 -9.81
C TYR A 293 1.69 -7.11 -9.37
N VAL A 294 0.50 -6.73 -8.90
CA VAL A 294 0.14 -5.33 -8.59
C VAL A 294 -0.64 -5.22 -7.29
N GLY A 295 -0.34 -4.20 -6.50
CA GLY A 295 -1.18 -3.73 -5.40
C GLY A 295 -2.10 -2.61 -5.89
N TRP A 296 -3.39 -2.91 -6.07
CA TRP A 296 -4.39 -1.94 -6.51
C TRP A 296 -4.98 -1.21 -5.32
N ASP A 297 -5.00 0.12 -5.36
CA ASP A 297 -5.74 0.93 -4.39
C ASP A 297 -7.07 1.35 -5.00
N VAL A 298 -8.14 0.81 -4.44
CA VAL A 298 -9.52 1.00 -4.88
C VAL A 298 -10.28 1.76 -3.80
N VAL A 299 -11.21 2.62 -4.21
CA VAL A 299 -12.19 3.23 -3.32
C VAL A 299 -13.57 2.82 -3.82
N VAL A 300 -14.48 2.48 -2.92
CA VAL A 300 -15.87 2.28 -3.31
C VAL A 300 -16.59 3.61 -3.20
N ALA A 301 -17.01 4.16 -4.33
CA ALA A 301 -17.88 5.33 -4.43
C ALA A 301 -19.35 4.91 -4.23
N PRO A 302 -20.31 5.86 -4.09
CA PRO A 302 -21.72 5.54 -3.91
C PRO A 302 -22.31 4.59 -4.97
N ASP A 303 -21.75 4.56 -6.17
CA ASP A 303 -22.24 3.79 -7.32
C ASP A 303 -21.25 2.71 -7.82
N GLY A 304 -20.21 2.41 -7.04
CA GLY A 304 -19.29 1.30 -7.30
C GLY A 304 -17.81 1.66 -7.17
N PRO A 305 -16.91 0.70 -7.45
CA PRO A 305 -15.48 0.90 -7.29
C PRO A 305 -14.90 1.92 -8.29
N VAL A 306 -13.96 2.71 -7.80
CA VAL A 306 -13.10 3.62 -8.58
C VAL A 306 -11.64 3.35 -8.23
N LEU A 307 -10.76 3.56 -9.21
CA LEU A 307 -9.33 3.28 -9.06
C LEU A 307 -8.58 4.54 -8.63
N VAL A 308 -7.76 4.43 -7.58
CA VAL A 308 -6.90 5.53 -7.11
C VAL A 308 -5.52 5.42 -7.73
N GLU A 309 -4.86 4.28 -7.53
CA GLU A 309 -3.52 3.99 -8.05
C GLU A 309 -3.28 2.48 -8.18
N GLY A 310 -2.24 2.11 -8.92
CA GLY A 310 -1.74 0.75 -9.01
C GLY A 310 -0.24 0.73 -8.70
N ASN A 311 0.17 -0.18 -7.83
CA ASN A 311 1.54 -0.26 -7.34
C ASN A 311 2.21 -1.53 -7.88
N TRP A 312 3.15 -1.40 -8.83
CA TRP A 312 3.92 -2.54 -9.35
C TRP A 312 4.80 -3.18 -8.25
N GLY A 313 5.28 -2.37 -7.31
CA GLY A 313 5.77 -2.82 -6.01
C GLY A 313 4.60 -2.95 -5.05
N ALA A 314 3.88 -4.07 -5.09
CA ALA A 314 2.58 -4.22 -4.42
C ALA A 314 2.55 -3.94 -2.90
N GLY A 315 3.71 -3.95 -2.25
CA GLY A 315 3.83 -3.89 -0.79
C GLY A 315 3.45 -5.23 -0.16
N VAL A 316 3.30 -5.23 1.17
CA VAL A 316 2.77 -6.37 1.92
C VAL A 316 1.84 -5.85 3.00
N TYR A 317 0.68 -6.49 3.10
CA TYR A 317 -0.25 -6.36 4.21
C TYR A 317 -0.53 -7.77 4.71
N GLU A 318 -0.37 -7.98 6.01
CA GLU A 318 -0.46 -9.30 6.63
C GLU A 318 -1.08 -9.17 8.01
N ASN A 319 -1.57 -10.30 8.52
CA ASN A 319 -2.17 -10.38 9.84
C ASN A 319 -1.15 -10.03 10.93
N LYS A 320 -1.60 -9.36 11.99
CA LYS A 320 -0.85 -9.22 13.25
C LYS A 320 -1.40 -10.20 14.28
N PRO A 321 -0.70 -11.33 14.57
CA PRO A 321 -1.22 -12.41 15.43
C PRO A 321 -1.69 -11.96 16.81
N SER A 322 -1.02 -10.99 17.43
CA SER A 322 -1.42 -10.45 18.74
C SER A 322 -2.73 -9.67 18.71
N VAL A 323 -3.15 -9.19 17.53
CA VAL A 323 -4.39 -8.41 17.33
C VAL A 323 -5.52 -9.29 16.84
N THR A 324 -5.29 -10.06 15.78
CA THR A 324 -6.35 -10.83 15.12
C THR A 324 -6.49 -12.25 15.65
N GLY A 325 -5.53 -12.73 16.44
CA GLY A 325 -5.43 -14.13 16.84
C GLY A 325 -5.04 -15.09 15.70
N ILE A 326 -4.95 -14.59 14.45
CA ILE A 326 -4.62 -15.39 13.28
C ILE A 326 -3.10 -15.54 13.18
N ARG A 327 -2.63 -16.77 13.33
CA ARG A 327 -1.20 -17.10 13.41
C ARG A 327 -0.60 -17.56 12.08
N THR A 328 -1.35 -17.43 10.99
CA THR A 328 -0.91 -17.76 9.62
C THR A 328 -1.08 -16.56 8.70
N GLY A 329 -0.17 -16.42 7.74
CA GLY A 329 -0.24 -15.39 6.72
C GLY A 329 -0.76 -15.90 5.37
N HIS A 330 -0.66 -15.04 4.36
CA HIS A 330 -1.23 -15.22 3.04
C HIS A 330 -0.27 -15.92 2.05
N LYS A 331 1.01 -16.08 2.35
CA LYS A 331 2.01 -16.66 1.42
C LYS A 331 1.61 -18.00 0.78
N PRO A 332 0.91 -18.94 1.44
CA PRO A 332 0.41 -20.14 0.77
C PRO A 332 -0.48 -19.84 -0.45
N ARG A 333 -1.35 -18.82 -0.37
CA ARG A 333 -2.20 -18.37 -1.48
C ARG A 333 -1.36 -17.80 -2.62
N TYR A 334 -0.30 -17.05 -2.31
CA TYR A 334 0.65 -16.55 -3.30
C TYR A 334 1.37 -17.70 -4.01
N ARG A 335 1.81 -18.72 -3.26
CA ARG A 335 2.47 -19.90 -3.86
C ARG A 335 1.53 -20.69 -4.77
N GLN A 336 0.27 -20.84 -4.38
CA GLN A 336 -0.73 -21.52 -5.19
C GLN A 336 -0.97 -20.81 -6.53
N ALA A 337 -1.06 -19.47 -6.51
CA ALA A 337 -1.31 -18.68 -7.72
C ALA A 337 -0.07 -18.48 -8.60
N ILE A 338 1.12 -18.33 -8.02
CA ILE A 338 2.33 -17.88 -8.73
C ILE A 338 3.32 -19.03 -8.98
N GLY A 339 3.36 -20.05 -8.11
CA GLY A 339 4.23 -21.22 -8.24
C GLY A 339 5.71 -20.96 -7.91
N PHE A 340 6.02 -20.58 -6.66
CA PHE A 340 7.40 -20.34 -6.19
C PHE A 340 7.75 -20.93 -4.81
#